data_AF-A0A0F9GQ28-F1
#
_entry.id   AF-A0A0F9GQ28-F1
#
_cell.length_a   1.000
_cell.length_b   1.000
_cell.length_c   1.000
_cell.angle_alpha   90.00
_cell.angle_beta   90.00
_cell.angle_gamma   90.00
#
_symmetry.space_group_name_H-M   'P 1'
#
loop_
_entity.id
_entity.type
_entity.pdbx_description
1 polymer ?
#
loop_
_entity_poly.entity_id
_entity_poly.type
_entity_poly.pdbx_seq_one_letter_code
_entity_poly.pdbx_strand_id
1 'polypeptide(L)' 'MSKVIDSMWFNTMQGSFGIILAEDETTGERKLYAGVVDGFNQDADEQAILSWGNKVNIGMLQALIAKTKPDTQ' A
#
# COMPACT_ATOMS: atom_id res chain seq x y z
N MET A 1 -6.04 4.38 15.97
CA MET A 1 -5.56 3.04 15.54
C MET A 1 -5.92 2.93 14.07
N SER A 2 -5.10 2.29 13.24
CA SER A 2 -5.40 2.17 11.80
C SER A 2 -6.01 0.80 11.53
N LYS A 3 -7.18 0.77 10.88
CA LYS A 3 -7.85 -0.46 10.47
C LYS A 3 -7.56 -0.72 9.00
N VAL A 4 -7.11 -1.93 8.66
CA VAL A 4 -6.94 -2.35 7.26
C VAL A 4 -8.31 -2.46 6.59
N ILE A 5 -8.45 -1.83 5.42
CA ILE A 5 -9.62 -1.96 4.55
C ILE A 5 -9.36 -2.99 3.45
N ASP A 6 -8.20 -2.88 2.81
CA ASP A 6 -7.83 -3.70 1.65
C ASP A 6 -6.31 -3.74 1.49
N SER A 7 -5.80 -4.75 0.79
CA SER A 7 -4.38 -4.93 0.53
C SER A 7 -4.11 -5.52 -0.86
N MET A 8 -3.04 -5.04 -1.48
CA MET A 8 -2.52 -5.55 -2.75
C MET A 8 -1.10 -6.05 -2.54
N TRP A 9 -0.84 -7.29 -2.97
CA TRP A 9 0.42 -7.98 -2.76
C TRP A 9 1.12 -8.30 -4.07
N PHE A 10 2.44 -8.22 -4.03
CA PHE A 10 3.32 -8.51 -5.14
C PHE A 10 4.47 -9.36 -4.63
N ASN A 11 4.45 -10.64 -5.03
CA ASN A 11 5.39 -11.64 -4.55
C ASN A 11 6.30 -12.06 -5.70
N THR A 12 7.61 -12.00 -5.45
CA THR A 12 8.65 -12.36 -6.41
C THR A 12 9.63 -13.33 -5.76
N MET A 13 10.53 -13.91 -6.55
CA MET A 13 11.63 -14.71 -5.99
C MET A 13 12.57 -13.88 -5.08
N GLN A 14 12.55 -12.56 -5.20
CA GLN A 14 13.41 -11.64 -4.45
C GLN A 14 12.77 -11.14 -3.15
N GLY A 15 11.50 -11.46 -2.90
CA GLY A 15 10.76 -11.05 -1.70
C GLY A 15 9.33 -10.64 -1.99
N SER A 16 8.67 -10.18 -0.93
CA SER A 16 7.26 -9.83 -0.90
C SER A 16 7.10 -8.34 -0.60
N PHE A 17 6.28 -7.65 -1.37
CA PHE A 17 5.93 -6.26 -1.10
C PHE A 17 4.43 -6.03 -1.20
N GLY A 18 3.93 -5.09 -0.41
CA GLY A 18 2.50 -4.82 -0.29
C GLY A 18 2.17 -3.33 -0.36
N ILE A 19 0.95 -3.05 -0.79
CA ILE A 19 0.29 -1.75 -0.65
C ILE A 19 -0.97 -1.97 0.19
N ILE A 20 -1.08 -1.26 1.32
CA ILE A 20 -2.15 -1.41 2.30
C ILE A 20 -3.00 -0.15 2.32
N LEU A 21 -4.31 -0.29 2.09
CA LEU A 21 -5.29 0.76 2.36
C LEU A 21 -5.78 0.61 3.79
N ALA A 22 -5.57 1.64 4.61
CA ALA A 22 -6.05 1.67 5.97
C ALA A 22 -6.80 2.96 6.29
N GLU A 23 -7.74 2.87 7.22
CA GLU A 23 -8.51 3.99 7.77
C GLU A 23 -8.05 4.26 9.19
N ASP A 24 -7.75 5.51 9.50
CA ASP A 24 -7.55 5.95 10.88
C ASP A 24 -8.91 5.96 11.59
N GLU A 25 -9.08 5.09 12.57
CA GLU A 25 -10.36 4.96 13.29
C GLU A 25 -10.76 6.21 14.08
N THR A 26 -9.79 7.07 14.41
CA THR A 26 -10.06 8.31 15.17
C THR A 26 -10.56 9.42 14.26
N THR A 27 -10.00 9.53 13.05
CA THR A 27 -10.30 10.65 12.12
C THR A 27 -11.16 10.25 10.93
N GLY A 28 -11.31 8.95 10.65
CA GLY A 28 -11.93 8.42 9.44
C GLY A 28 -11.08 8.63 8.17
N GLU A 29 -9.84 9.11 8.30
CA GLU A 29 -8.99 9.42 7.16
C GLU A 29 -8.37 8.14 6.58
N ARG A 30 -8.49 7.96 5.26
CA ARG A 30 -7.90 6.83 4.54
C ARG A 30 -6.50 7.15 4.02
N LYS A 31 -5.57 6.24 4.24
CA LYS A 31 -4.15 6.34 3.86
C LYS A 31 -3.70 5.06 3.17
N LEU A 32 -2.86 5.21 2.15
CA LEU A 32 -2.13 4.10 1.55
C LEU A 32 -0.74 4.03 2.18
N TYR A 33 -0.34 2.81 2.54
CA TYR A 33 1.00 2.48 3.00
C TYR A 33 1.62 1.47 2.06
N ALA A 34 2.94 1.49 1.89
CA ALA A 34 3.66 0.51 1.10
C ALA A 34 4.94 0.07 1.80
N GLY A 35 5.29 -1.20 1.70
CA GLY A 35 6.47 -1.76 2.34
C GLY A 35 6.85 -3.14 1.83
N VAL A 36 8.07 -3.54 2.19
CA VAL A 36 8.62 -4.88 1.96
C VAL A 36 8.49 -5.68 3.26
N VAL A 37 8.17 -6.95 3.13
CA VAL A 37 7.88 -7.86 4.24
C VAL A 37 8.38 -9.27 3.91
N ASP A 38 8.33 -10.16 4.90
CA ASP A 38 8.76 -11.54 4.74
C ASP A 38 7.75 -12.39 3.95
N GLY A 39 6.46 -12.05 3.97
CA GLY A 39 5.43 -12.70 3.15
C GLY A 39 4.91 -14.02 3.71
N PHE A 40 5.15 -14.32 4.99
CA PHE A 40 4.75 -15.58 5.62
C PHE A 40 3.32 -15.55 6.18
N ASN A 41 2.84 -14.38 6.61
CA ASN A 41 1.54 -14.20 7.21
C ASN A 41 1.01 -12.81 6.88
N GLN A 42 -0.07 -12.78 6.11
CA GLN A 42 -0.63 -11.53 5.61
C GLN A 42 -1.00 -10.56 6.74
N ASP A 43 -1.73 -11.00 7.78
CA ASP A 43 -2.15 -10.11 8.87
C ASP A 43 -0.93 -9.49 9.58
N ALA A 44 0.11 -10.29 9.85
CA ALA A 44 1.34 -9.80 10.46
C ALA A 44 2.09 -8.81 9.54
N ASP A 45 2.13 -9.11 8.24
CA ASP A 45 2.76 -8.28 7.23
C ASP A 45 2.01 -6.95 7.03
N GLU A 46 0.68 -6.95 7.08
CA GLU A 46 -0.14 -5.74 7.04
C GLU A 46 0.17 -4.84 8.24
N GLN A 47 0.21 -5.40 9.46
CA GLN A 47 0.56 -4.65 10.67
C GLN A 47 2.01 -4.13 10.63
N ALA A 48 2.93 -4.91 10.07
CA ALA A 48 4.29 -4.45 9.82
C ALA A 48 4.28 -3.22 8.91
N ILE A 49 3.64 -3.28 7.74
CA ILE A 49 3.59 -2.14 6.82
C ILE A 49 2.91 -0.92 7.45
N LEU A 50 1.87 -1.09 8.28
CA LEU A 50 1.25 0.03 9.00
C LEU A 50 2.18 0.66 10.04
N SER A 51 3.08 -0.11 10.65
CA SER A 51 3.98 0.37 11.71
C SER A 51 5.25 1.04 11.17
N TRP A 52 5.81 0.59 10.05
CA TRP A 52 7.11 1.08 9.56
C TRP A 52 7.20 1.20 8.02
N GLY A 53 6.11 0.91 7.31
CA GLY A 53 6.01 1.17 5.88
C GLY A 53 5.93 2.66 5.56
N ASN A 54 6.10 2.98 4.28
CA ASN A 54 6.03 4.35 3.80
C ASN A 54 4.58 4.74 3.47
N LYS A 55 4.17 5.93 3.91
CA LYS A 55 2.93 6.55 3.43
C LYS A 55 3.08 6.88 1.95
N VAL A 56 2.17 6.36 1.14
CA VAL A 56 2.17 6.61 -0.31
C VAL A 56 1.61 8.00 -0.58
N ASN A 57 2.34 8.79 -1.37
CA ASN A 57 1.83 10.04 -1.90
C ASN A 57 0.83 9.74 -3.04
N ILE A 58 -0.46 9.91 -2.75
CA ILE A 58 -1.54 9.61 -3.68
C ILE A 58 -1.45 10.42 -4.97
N GLY A 59 -1.10 11.71 -4.89
CA GLY A 59 -0.97 12.56 -6.07
C GLY A 59 0.15 12.09 -7.00
N MET A 60 1.28 11.65 -6.45
CA MET A 60 2.37 11.07 -7.25
C MET A 60 1.97 9.72 -7.86
N LEU A 61 1.29 8.86 -7.11
CA LEU A 61 0.82 7.57 -7.62
C LEU A 61 -0.20 7.75 -8.75
N GLN A 62 -1.15 8.66 -8.60
CA GLN A 62 -2.12 9.02 -9.65
C GLN A 62 -1.42 9.57 -10.90
N ALA A 63 -0.43 10.44 -10.73
CA ALA A 63 0.36 10.96 -11.85
C ALA A 63 1.13 9.86 -12.58
N LEU A 64 1.62 8.84 -11.86
CA LEU A 64 2.29 7.69 -12.46
C LEU A 64 1.30 6.81 -13.23
N ILE A 65 0.13 6.52 -12.65
CA ILE A 65 -0.95 5.77 -13.31
C ILE A 65 -1.43 6.51 -14.57
N ALA A 66 -1.52 7.84 -14.53
CA ALA A 66 -1.92 8.62 -15.70
C ALA A 66 -0.96 8.42 -16.90
N LYS A 67 0.34 8.25 -16.63
CA LYS A 67 1.38 8.02 -17.65
C LYS A 67 1.35 6.61 -18.27
N THR A 68 0.61 5.66 -17.71
CA THR A 68 0.49 4.31 -18.31
C THR A 68 -0.56 4.27 -19.41
N LYS A 69 -1.36 5.33 -19.56
CA LYS A 69 -2.32 5.45 -20.66
C LYS A 69 -1.57 5.94 -21.90
N PRO A 70 -1.80 5.33 -23.07
CA PRO A 70 -1.24 5.84 -24.32
C PRO A 70 -1.77 7.26 -24.58
N ASP A 71 -0.92 8.14 -25.13
CA ASP A 71 -1.38 9.42 -25.66
C ASP A 71 -2.38 9.12 -26.78
N THR A 72 -3.67 9.31 -26.51
CA THR A 72 -4.68 9.33 -27.57
C THR A 72 -4.36 10.51 -28.48
N GLN A 73 -3.73 10.24 -29.63
CA GLN A 73 -3.74 11.11 -30.81
C GLN A 73 -5.11 11.07 -31.48
#